data_AF-A0A2K9LYV8-F1
#
_entry.id   AF-A0A2K9LYV8-F1
#
_cell.length_a   1.000
_cell.length_b   1.000
_cell.length_c   1.000
_cell.angle_alpha   90.00
_cell.angle_beta   90.00
_cell.angle_gamma   90.00
#
_symmetry.space_group_name_H-M   'P 1'
#
loop_
_entity.id
_entity.type
_entity.pdbx_description
1 polymer ?
#
loop_
_entity_poly.entity_id
_entity_poly.type
_entity_poly.pdbx_seq_one_letter_code
_entity_poly.pdbx_strand_id
1 'polypeptide(L)'
;MDQKNKDISIDQTQMESDQAKKRLDEIKQSNSLINSQVTANNFYVPKRKIATSNDAQTTFIKPRKKKNLPFSNEQQKEIEKTMLDVRSEYRDNLKEKKTVEKKLLKEEIKLSRLISKTNKKIGTLIDKENTGELEKTVEMQSEYLNAFDKIHDDINTLVLSENKISLEDRRKHIYNNAYNAETERARKLVQLRNENRASWTNQIKESKKNVSKRKSNNWMERLGILDDEE
;
A
#
# COMPACT_ATOMS: atom_id res chain seq x y z
N MET A 1 -11.47 39.61 5.78
CA MET A 1 -10.14 38.97 5.74
C MET A 1 -10.06 37.95 4.58
N ASP A 2 -10.76 38.17 3.45
CA ASP A 2 -10.97 37.10 2.43
C ASP A 2 -10.44 37.42 1.02
N GLN A 3 -9.74 38.54 0.81
CA GLN A 3 -9.23 38.90 -0.52
C GLN A 3 -7.88 38.23 -0.85
N LYS A 4 -7.00 38.02 0.15
CA LYS A 4 -5.66 37.44 -0.09
C LYS A 4 -5.64 35.98 -0.53
N ASN A 5 -6.71 35.22 -0.30
CA ASN A 5 -6.79 33.80 -0.71
C ASN A 5 -7.40 33.59 -2.10
N LYS A 6 -8.06 34.62 -2.68
CA LYS A 6 -8.60 34.54 -4.05
C LYS A 6 -7.52 34.73 -5.11
N ASP A 7 -6.57 35.63 -4.87
CA ASP A 7 -5.54 35.97 -5.86
C ASP A 7 -4.55 34.81 -6.08
N ILE A 8 -4.23 34.02 -5.03
CA ILE A 8 -3.33 32.85 -5.12
C ILE A 8 -3.91 31.73 -6.01
N SER A 9 -5.24 31.57 -6.02
CA SER A 9 -5.93 30.52 -6.78
C SER A 9 -6.04 30.86 -8.27
N ILE A 10 -6.19 32.15 -8.60
CA ILE A 10 -6.27 32.63 -9.98
C ILE A 10 -4.90 32.53 -10.66
N ASP A 11 -3.81 32.89 -9.97
CA ASP A 11 -2.45 32.79 -10.52
C ASP A 11 -2.02 31.33 -10.76
N GLN A 12 -2.41 30.39 -9.89
CA GLN A 12 -2.12 28.96 -10.09
C GLN A 12 -2.86 28.37 -11.31
N THR A 13 -4.14 28.72 -11.49
CA THR A 13 -4.92 28.25 -12.65
C THR A 13 -4.43 28.86 -13.96
N GLN A 14 -3.92 30.09 -13.95
CA GLN A 14 -3.30 30.74 -15.10
C GLN A 14 -1.94 30.10 -15.47
N MET A 15 -1.11 29.78 -14.48
CA MET A 15 0.17 29.09 -14.71
C MET A 15 0.00 27.67 -15.25
N GLU A 16 -1.00 26.91 -14.78
CA GLU A 16 -1.32 25.58 -15.32
C GLU A 16 -1.80 25.66 -16.78
N SER A 17 -2.61 26.68 -17.11
CA SER A 17 -3.05 26.98 -18.48
C SER A 17 -1.88 27.26 -19.43
N ASP A 18 -0.91 28.08 -19.01
CA ASP A 18 0.20 28.47 -19.88
C ASP A 18 1.23 27.35 -20.08
N GLN A 19 1.42 26.51 -19.06
CA GLN A 19 2.23 25.30 -19.20
C GLN A 19 1.56 24.26 -20.13
N ALA A 20 0.23 24.17 -20.11
CA ALA A 20 -0.53 23.34 -21.05
C ALA A 20 -0.45 23.85 -22.50
N LYS A 21 -0.54 25.17 -22.71
CA LYS A 21 -0.34 25.79 -24.04
C LYS A 21 1.06 25.52 -24.59
N LYS A 22 2.09 25.68 -23.74
CA LYS A 22 3.48 25.39 -24.14
C LYS A 22 3.68 23.93 -24.57
N ARG A 23 3.11 22.98 -23.82
CA ARG A 23 3.12 21.56 -24.21
C ARG A 23 2.37 21.30 -25.50
N LEU A 24 1.24 21.97 -25.74
CA LEU A 24 0.48 21.84 -26.98
C LEU A 24 1.28 22.34 -28.19
N ASP A 25 2.00 23.45 -28.05
CA ASP A 25 2.84 23.99 -29.12
C ASP A 25 4.08 23.10 -29.38
N GLU A 26 4.68 22.53 -28.34
CA GLU A 26 5.73 21.50 -28.48
C GLU A 26 5.22 20.26 -29.24
N ILE A 27 4.00 19.80 -28.96
CA ILE A 27 3.36 18.67 -29.67
C ILE A 27 3.04 19.02 -31.13
N LYS A 28 2.59 20.25 -31.42
CA LYS A 28 2.37 20.70 -32.80
C LYS A 28 3.66 20.75 -33.60
N GLN A 29 4.77 21.17 -32.97
CA GLN A 29 6.09 21.19 -33.60
C GLN A 29 6.71 19.80 -33.76
N SER A 30 6.38 18.83 -32.88
CA SER A 30 6.91 17.47 -32.98
C SER A 30 6.45 16.74 -34.25
N ASN A 31 5.20 16.98 -34.69
CA ASN A 31 4.69 16.44 -35.96
C ASN A 31 5.45 16.99 -37.19
N SER A 32 5.93 18.24 -37.12
CA SER A 32 6.79 18.81 -38.18
C SER A 32 8.18 18.18 -38.23
N LEU A 33 8.71 17.74 -37.08
CA LEU A 33 10.01 17.08 -36.98
C LEU A 33 9.96 15.61 -37.42
N ILE A 34 8.82 14.93 -37.18
CA ILE A 34 8.62 13.52 -37.54
C ILE A 34 8.37 13.34 -39.04
N ASN A 35 7.70 14.30 -39.70
CA ASN A 35 7.39 14.24 -41.13
C ASN A 35 8.42 14.94 -42.03
N SER A 36 9.59 15.36 -41.51
CA SER A 36 10.65 15.92 -42.34
C SER A 36 11.33 14.80 -43.14
N GLN A 37 10.75 14.43 -44.27
CA GLN A 37 11.31 13.48 -45.25
C GLN A 37 12.64 13.95 -45.88
N VAL A 38 13.10 15.16 -45.55
CA VAL A 38 14.32 15.77 -46.09
C VAL A 38 15.59 15.27 -45.36
N THR A 39 15.49 14.77 -44.13
CA THR A 39 16.66 14.31 -43.37
C THR A 39 17.08 12.88 -43.68
N ALA A 40 16.25 12.06 -44.35
CA ALA A 40 16.58 10.67 -44.64
C ALA A 40 17.60 10.46 -45.79
N ASN A 41 17.84 11.46 -46.64
CA ASN A 41 18.70 11.32 -47.83
C ASN A 41 20.17 11.74 -47.65
N ASN A 42 20.54 12.32 -46.51
CA ASN A 42 21.90 12.84 -46.27
C ASN A 42 22.72 12.10 -45.19
N PHE A 43 22.22 10.96 -44.68
CA PHE A 43 23.00 10.15 -43.74
C PHE A 43 23.63 8.95 -44.44
N TYR A 44 24.96 8.85 -44.37
CA TYR A 44 25.69 7.65 -44.72
C TYR A 44 25.27 6.51 -43.79
N VAL A 45 24.52 5.55 -44.30
CA VAL A 45 24.20 4.29 -43.60
C VAL A 45 25.37 3.33 -43.85
N PRO A 46 26.17 2.96 -42.83
CA PRO A 46 27.24 2.00 -43.02
C PRO A 46 26.67 0.66 -43.47
N LYS A 47 27.07 0.20 -44.67
CA LYS A 47 26.72 -1.15 -45.15
C LYS A 47 27.25 -2.18 -44.16
N ARG A 48 26.38 -3.07 -43.66
CA ARG A 48 26.78 -4.20 -42.83
C ARG A 48 27.71 -5.09 -43.66
N LYS A 49 28.95 -5.27 -43.20
CA LYS A 49 29.83 -6.30 -43.76
C LYS A 49 29.17 -7.65 -43.49
N ILE A 50 28.83 -8.38 -44.55
CA ILE A 50 28.46 -9.78 -44.46
C ILE A 50 29.75 -10.49 -44.03
N ALA A 51 29.75 -11.05 -42.82
CA ALA A 51 30.86 -11.84 -42.35
C ALA A 51 30.91 -13.12 -43.19
N THR A 52 31.84 -13.19 -44.13
CA THR A 52 32.33 -14.47 -44.65
C THR A 52 32.85 -15.26 -43.46
N SER A 53 32.08 -16.26 -43.05
CA SER A 53 32.42 -17.21 -42.00
C SER A 53 33.62 -18.03 -42.44
N ASN A 54 34.82 -17.58 -42.11
CA ASN A 54 36.00 -18.42 -41.98
C ASN A 54 36.86 -17.81 -40.87
N ASP A 55 37.25 -18.66 -39.92
CA ASP A 55 37.96 -18.38 -38.67
C ASP A 55 37.20 -17.63 -37.58
N ALA A 56 36.29 -18.35 -36.92
CA ALA A 56 35.90 -18.05 -35.55
C ALA A 56 37.04 -18.42 -34.58
N GLN A 57 38.14 -17.66 -34.65
CA GLN A 57 39.04 -17.54 -33.51
C GLN A 57 38.23 -16.88 -32.40
N THR A 58 37.87 -17.67 -31.39
CA THR A 58 37.25 -17.18 -30.16
C THR A 58 38.24 -16.27 -29.44
N THR A 59 38.26 -15.00 -29.80
CA THR A 59 38.95 -13.97 -29.02
C THR A 59 38.30 -13.95 -27.65
N PHE A 60 38.93 -14.58 -26.66
CA PHE A 60 38.56 -14.46 -25.26
C PHE A 60 38.38 -12.97 -24.96
N ILE A 61 37.14 -12.57 -24.64
CA ILE A 61 36.83 -11.20 -24.25
C ILE A 61 37.61 -10.93 -22.97
N LYS A 62 38.75 -10.23 -23.08
CA LYS A 62 39.53 -9.85 -21.92
C LYS A 62 38.66 -8.96 -21.03
N PRO A 63 38.60 -9.22 -19.70
CA PRO A 63 37.84 -8.37 -18.80
C PRO A 63 38.31 -6.93 -18.95
N ARG A 64 37.36 -6.00 -19.10
CA ARG A 64 37.65 -4.56 -19.20
C ARG A 64 38.45 -4.17 -17.94
N LYS A 65 39.59 -3.49 -18.13
CA LYS A 65 40.37 -2.96 -17.00
C LYS A 65 39.43 -2.14 -16.10
N LYS A 66 39.45 -2.39 -14.79
CA LYS A 66 38.71 -1.57 -13.82
C LYS A 66 39.07 -0.11 -14.10
N LYS A 67 38.07 0.72 -14.43
CA LYS A 67 38.31 2.16 -14.55
C LYS A 67 38.77 2.62 -13.17
N ASN A 68 39.91 3.31 -13.10
CA ASN A 68 40.25 4.08 -11.92
C ASN A 68 39.20 5.18 -11.83
N LEU A 69 38.20 4.96 -10.97
CA LEU A 69 37.25 5.99 -10.61
C LEU A 69 38.04 7.12 -9.92
N PRO A 70 37.62 8.39 -10.07
CA PRO A 70 38.35 9.54 -9.53
C PRO A 70 38.13 9.68 -8.01
N PHE A 71 38.30 8.59 -7.27
CA PHE A 71 38.17 8.55 -5.81
C PHE A 71 39.56 8.35 -5.20
N SER A 72 39.89 9.17 -4.20
CA SER A 72 41.05 8.94 -3.34
C SER A 72 40.95 7.58 -2.65
N ASN A 73 42.08 6.98 -2.28
CA ASN A 73 42.11 5.72 -1.52
C ASN A 73 41.32 5.82 -0.21
N GLU A 74 41.27 7.00 0.42
CA GLU A 74 40.48 7.25 1.63
C GLU A 74 38.97 7.23 1.33
N GLN A 75 38.55 7.89 0.25
CA GLN A 75 37.15 7.88 -0.20
C GLN A 75 36.69 6.49 -0.62
N GLN A 76 37.56 5.68 -1.23
CA GLN A 76 37.24 4.29 -1.56
C GLN A 76 37.01 3.45 -0.30
N LYS A 77 37.85 3.61 0.74
CA LYS A 77 37.66 2.93 2.02
C LYS A 77 36.36 3.35 2.71
N GLU A 78 36.01 4.63 2.65
CA GLU A 78 34.75 5.14 3.20
C GLU A 78 33.53 4.59 2.44
N ILE A 79 33.58 4.55 1.11
CA ILE A 79 32.54 3.95 0.27
C ILE A 79 32.41 2.44 0.55
N GLU A 80 33.51 1.73 0.71
CA GLU A 80 33.50 0.31 1.05
C GLU A 80 32.89 0.07 2.43
N LYS A 81 33.27 0.89 3.42
CA LYS A 81 32.70 0.83 4.78
C LYS A 81 31.19 1.10 4.75
N THR A 82 30.76 2.19 4.13
CA THR A 82 29.32 2.53 4.03
C THR A 82 28.53 1.44 3.29
N MET A 83 29.08 0.85 2.22
CA MET A 83 28.44 -0.30 1.56
C MET A 83 28.35 -1.53 2.46
N LEU A 84 29.34 -1.79 3.31
CA LEU A 84 29.28 -2.88 4.28
C LEU A 84 28.23 -2.60 5.36
N ASP A 85 28.21 -1.38 5.90
CA ASP A 85 27.26 -0.95 6.93
C ASP A 85 25.81 -1.06 6.42
N VAL A 86 25.52 -0.54 5.23
CA VAL A 86 24.21 -0.65 4.57
C VAL A 86 23.82 -2.11 4.34
N ARG A 87 24.77 -2.97 3.96
CA ARG A 87 24.52 -4.41 3.76
C ARG A 87 24.22 -5.12 5.09
N SER A 88 24.90 -4.77 6.18
CA SER A 88 24.59 -5.32 7.50
C SER A 88 23.22 -4.87 7.99
N GLU A 89 22.93 -3.57 7.92
CA GLU A 89 21.62 -3.02 8.31
C GLU A 89 20.48 -3.68 7.53
N TYR A 90 20.64 -3.86 6.22
CA TYR A 90 19.65 -4.54 5.40
C TYR A 90 19.43 -5.99 5.82
N ARG A 91 20.51 -6.73 6.14
CA ARG A 91 20.42 -8.12 6.61
C ARG A 91 19.75 -8.23 7.96
N ASP A 92 20.04 -7.31 8.88
CA ASP A 92 19.46 -7.35 10.23
C ASP A 92 17.98 -6.94 10.20
N ASN A 93 17.62 -5.94 9.41
CA ASN A 93 16.21 -5.61 9.13
C ASN A 93 15.44 -6.80 8.52
N LEU A 94 16.05 -7.56 7.60
CA LEU A 94 15.42 -8.76 7.05
C LEU A 94 15.21 -9.86 8.09
N LYS A 95 16.17 -10.05 9.02
CA LYS A 95 16.01 -11.02 10.11
C LYS A 95 14.89 -10.58 11.04
N GLU A 96 14.87 -9.31 11.43
CA GLU A 96 13.84 -8.76 12.32
C GLU A 96 12.45 -8.91 11.70
N LYS A 97 12.26 -8.53 10.44
CA LYS A 97 10.99 -8.72 9.71
C LYS A 97 10.51 -10.18 9.76
N LYS A 98 11.40 -11.14 9.48
CA LYS A 98 11.07 -12.58 9.57
C LYS A 98 10.69 -13.02 10.99
N THR A 99 11.33 -12.46 12.02
CA THR A 99 10.95 -12.79 13.41
C THR A 99 9.59 -12.22 13.78
N VAL A 100 9.26 -11.02 13.32
CA VAL A 100 7.96 -10.39 13.54
C VAL A 100 6.87 -11.14 12.79
N GLU A 101 7.08 -11.46 11.51
CA GLU A 101 6.17 -12.26 10.69
C GLU A 101 5.84 -13.61 11.36
N LYS A 102 6.85 -14.34 11.83
CA LYS A 102 6.66 -15.61 12.56
C LYS A 102 5.87 -15.44 13.86
N LYS A 103 6.03 -14.31 14.56
CA LYS A 103 5.25 -14.03 15.78
C LYS A 103 3.78 -13.76 15.43
N LEU A 104 3.53 -12.96 14.38
CA LEU A 104 2.19 -12.66 13.92
C LEU A 104 1.44 -13.92 13.47
N LEU A 105 2.07 -14.78 12.66
CA LEU A 105 1.49 -16.06 12.24
C LEU A 105 1.13 -16.98 13.42
N LYS A 106 1.95 -16.98 14.48
CA LYS A 106 1.64 -17.76 15.70
C LYS A 106 0.44 -17.20 16.46
N GLU A 107 0.36 -15.88 16.59
CA GLU A 107 -0.78 -15.22 17.24
C GLU A 107 -2.06 -15.36 16.40
N GLU A 108 -1.96 -15.33 15.06
CA GLU A 108 -3.06 -15.61 14.14
C GLU A 108 -3.66 -17.00 14.38
N ILE A 109 -2.83 -18.05 14.41
CA ILE A 109 -3.27 -19.43 14.69
C ILE A 109 -3.90 -19.53 16.08
N LYS A 110 -3.36 -18.83 17.07
CA LYS A 110 -3.89 -18.82 18.43
C LYS A 110 -5.27 -18.15 18.50
N LEU A 111 -5.45 -17.01 17.85
CA LEU A 111 -6.75 -16.33 17.76
C LEU A 111 -7.76 -17.17 16.98
N SER A 112 -7.38 -17.76 15.86
CA SER A 112 -8.24 -18.67 15.07
C SER A 112 -8.78 -19.84 15.92
N ARG A 113 -7.91 -20.44 16.76
CA ARG A 113 -8.32 -21.48 17.71
C ARG A 113 -9.26 -20.96 18.79
N LEU A 114 -9.03 -19.74 19.31
CA LEU A 114 -9.90 -19.11 20.30
C LEU A 114 -11.28 -18.82 19.71
N ILE A 115 -11.34 -18.21 18.51
CA ILE A 115 -12.58 -17.97 17.76
C ILE A 115 -13.36 -19.27 17.55
N SER A 116 -12.67 -20.33 17.12
CA SER A 116 -13.30 -21.64 16.93
C SER A 116 -13.90 -22.21 18.23
N LYS A 117 -13.20 -22.03 19.36
CA LYS A 117 -13.69 -22.46 20.68
C LYS A 117 -14.87 -21.62 21.15
N THR A 118 -14.84 -20.30 20.97
CA THR A 118 -15.95 -19.41 21.33
C THR A 118 -17.17 -19.69 20.47
N ASN A 119 -17.00 -19.94 19.17
CA ASN A 119 -18.12 -20.29 18.27
C ASN A 119 -18.83 -21.57 18.71
N LYS A 120 -18.06 -22.61 19.06
CA LYS A 120 -18.63 -23.85 19.62
C LYS A 120 -19.36 -23.61 20.94
N LYS A 121 -18.78 -22.77 21.82
CA LYS A 121 -19.41 -22.42 23.11
C LYS A 121 -20.71 -21.63 22.90
N ILE A 122 -20.75 -20.70 21.96
CA ILE A 122 -21.95 -19.94 21.59
C ILE A 122 -23.07 -20.90 21.18
N GLY A 123 -22.80 -21.84 20.27
CA GLY A 123 -23.80 -22.87 19.89
C GLY A 123 -24.35 -23.63 21.10
N THR A 124 -23.46 -24.11 21.97
CA THR A 124 -23.89 -24.85 23.18
C THR A 124 -24.66 -24.01 24.21
N LEU A 125 -24.42 -22.69 24.24
CA LEU A 125 -25.11 -21.78 25.16
C LEU A 125 -26.48 -21.36 24.61
N ILE A 126 -26.63 -21.28 23.29
CA ILE A 126 -27.91 -21.12 22.61
C ILE A 126 -28.79 -22.33 22.91
N ASP A 127 -28.28 -23.55 22.73
CA ASP A 127 -29.01 -24.79 23.00
C ASP A 127 -29.47 -24.94 24.47
N LYS A 128 -28.78 -24.26 25.40
CA LYS A 128 -29.05 -24.28 26.85
C LYS A 128 -29.82 -23.06 27.35
N GLU A 129 -30.20 -22.14 26.46
CA GLU A 129 -30.90 -20.89 26.77
C GLU A 129 -30.23 -20.02 27.86
N ASN A 130 -28.91 -20.14 28.04
CA ASN A 130 -28.17 -19.37 29.05
C ASN A 130 -27.74 -18.01 28.50
N THR A 131 -28.69 -17.07 28.49
CA THR A 131 -28.56 -15.73 27.88
C THR A 131 -27.47 -14.87 28.52
N GLY A 132 -27.25 -14.97 29.84
CA GLY A 132 -26.27 -14.15 30.55
C GLY A 132 -24.81 -14.51 30.24
N GLU A 133 -24.50 -15.80 30.07
CA GLU A 133 -23.17 -16.26 29.67
C GLU A 133 -22.96 -16.13 28.15
N LEU A 134 -24.04 -16.22 27.37
CA LEU A 134 -24.04 -16.05 25.93
C LEU A 134 -23.57 -14.66 25.51
N GLU A 135 -24.12 -13.60 26.10
CA GLU A 135 -23.76 -12.21 25.79
C GLU A 135 -22.25 -11.95 26.00
N LYS A 136 -21.70 -12.43 27.13
CA LYS A 136 -20.26 -12.32 27.42
C LYS A 136 -19.41 -13.09 26.42
N THR A 137 -19.89 -14.27 26.00
CA THR A 137 -19.15 -15.11 25.04
C THR A 137 -19.14 -14.50 23.65
N VAL A 138 -20.23 -13.85 23.24
CA VAL A 138 -20.33 -13.12 21.97
C VAL A 138 -19.46 -11.85 22.00
N GLU A 139 -19.42 -11.12 23.12
CA GLU A 139 -18.49 -9.98 23.29
C GLU A 139 -17.03 -10.43 23.11
N MET A 140 -16.61 -11.52 23.79
CA MET A 140 -15.26 -12.07 23.62
C MET A 140 -14.96 -12.52 22.18
N GLN A 141 -15.94 -13.12 21.48
CA GLN A 141 -15.78 -13.49 20.07
C GLN A 141 -15.50 -12.25 19.21
N SER A 142 -16.23 -11.15 19.44
CA SER A 142 -16.03 -9.89 18.71
C SER A 142 -14.64 -9.30 18.96
N GLU A 143 -14.13 -9.37 20.19
CA GLU A 143 -12.78 -8.92 20.53
C GLU A 143 -11.72 -9.76 19.81
N TYR A 144 -11.89 -11.09 19.76
CA TYR A 144 -10.97 -11.97 19.05
C TYR A 144 -11.00 -11.75 17.55
N LEU A 145 -12.16 -11.48 16.95
CA LEU A 145 -12.27 -11.14 15.53
C LEU A 145 -11.56 -9.82 15.21
N ASN A 146 -11.79 -8.77 16.00
CA ASN A 146 -11.10 -7.50 15.80
C ASN A 146 -9.57 -7.64 15.94
N ALA A 147 -9.11 -8.45 16.90
CA ALA A 147 -7.68 -8.74 17.06
C ALA A 147 -7.13 -9.56 15.89
N PHE A 148 -7.92 -10.49 15.35
CA PHE A 148 -7.56 -11.31 14.20
C PHE A 148 -7.41 -10.47 12.93
N ASP A 149 -8.37 -9.59 12.65
CA ASP A 149 -8.33 -8.67 11.50
C ASP A 149 -7.08 -7.78 11.56
N LYS A 150 -6.77 -7.23 12.74
CA LYS A 150 -5.57 -6.42 12.95
C LYS A 150 -4.28 -7.20 12.65
N ILE A 151 -4.18 -8.45 13.10
CA ILE A 151 -3.01 -9.28 12.82
C ILE A 151 -2.91 -9.57 11.32
N HIS A 152 -4.03 -9.83 10.66
CA HIS A 152 -4.07 -10.09 9.23
C HIS A 152 -3.63 -8.86 8.41
N ASP A 153 -4.03 -7.67 8.84
CA ASP A 153 -3.57 -6.39 8.27
C ASP A 153 -2.06 -6.18 8.49
N ASP A 154 -1.55 -6.46 9.69
CA ASP A 154 -0.12 -6.34 10.02
C ASP A 154 0.72 -7.32 9.16
N ILE A 155 0.25 -8.55 8.96
CA ILE A 155 0.88 -9.55 8.07
C ILE A 155 0.86 -9.05 6.62
N ASN A 156 -0.31 -8.62 6.12
CA ASN A 156 -0.43 -8.11 4.76
C ASN A 156 0.51 -6.91 4.52
N THR A 157 0.62 -6.00 5.48
CA THR A 157 1.51 -4.84 5.41
C THR A 157 2.98 -5.25 5.35
N LEU A 158 3.39 -6.24 6.16
CA LEU A 158 4.74 -6.79 6.11
C LEU A 158 5.05 -7.45 4.77
N VAL A 159 4.11 -8.24 4.24
CA VAL A 159 4.22 -8.91 2.94
C VAL A 159 4.41 -7.86 1.83
N LEU A 160 3.63 -6.78 1.83
CA LEU A 160 3.74 -5.67 0.86
C LEU A 160 5.07 -4.91 0.91
N SER A 161 5.79 -5.01 2.03
CA SER A 161 7.14 -4.45 2.17
C SER A 161 8.22 -5.30 1.47
N GLU A 162 7.88 -6.49 0.97
CA GLU A 162 8.79 -7.34 0.23
C GLU A 162 9.02 -6.85 -1.19
N ASN A 163 10.28 -6.87 -1.64
CA ASN A 163 10.66 -6.47 -2.99
C ASN A 163 10.12 -7.40 -4.10
N LYS A 164 9.52 -8.54 -3.76
CA LYS A 164 9.02 -9.53 -4.71
C LYS A 164 7.62 -9.23 -5.24
N ILE A 165 6.90 -8.29 -4.63
CA ILE A 165 5.52 -7.97 -5.03
C ILE A 165 5.52 -6.85 -6.06
N SER A 166 4.70 -7.02 -7.11
CA SER A 166 4.50 -6.02 -8.16
C SER A 166 4.02 -4.68 -7.60
N LEU A 167 4.40 -3.58 -8.25
CA LEU A 167 3.88 -2.26 -7.92
C LEU A 167 2.35 -2.19 -8.09
N GLU A 168 1.80 -2.97 -9.01
CA GLU A 168 0.36 -3.05 -9.27
C GLU A 168 -0.40 -3.64 -8.07
N ASP A 169 0.07 -4.77 -7.54
CA ASP A 169 -0.55 -5.42 -6.37
C ASP A 169 -0.46 -4.54 -5.13
N ARG A 170 0.67 -3.84 -4.95
CA ARG A 170 0.81 -2.87 -3.85
C ARG A 170 -0.18 -1.71 -3.97
N ARG A 171 -0.35 -1.15 -5.18
CA ARG A 171 -1.33 -0.08 -5.43
C ARG A 171 -2.76 -0.58 -5.19
N LYS A 172 -3.10 -1.78 -5.66
CA LYS A 172 -4.42 -2.39 -5.44
C LYS A 172 -4.73 -2.53 -3.95
N HIS A 173 -3.78 -3.00 -3.14
CA HIS A 173 -3.99 -3.10 -1.69
C HIS A 173 -4.17 -1.72 -1.04
N ILE A 174 -3.34 -0.73 -1.39
CA ILE A 174 -3.47 0.64 -0.87
C ILE A 174 -4.84 1.23 -1.22
N TYR A 175 -5.29 1.07 -2.47
CA TYR A 175 -6.58 1.59 -2.91
C TYR A 175 -7.75 0.86 -2.27
N ASN A 176 -7.70 -0.46 -2.14
CA ASN A 176 -8.72 -1.22 -1.43
C ASN A 176 -8.81 -0.80 0.04
N ASN A 177 -7.70 -0.59 0.71
CA ASN A 177 -7.71 -0.10 2.10
C ASN A 177 -8.28 1.32 2.20
N ALA A 178 -7.91 2.21 1.28
CA ALA A 178 -8.45 3.57 1.25
C ALA A 178 -9.97 3.58 0.97
N TYR A 179 -10.41 2.76 0.01
CA TYR A 179 -11.81 2.60 -0.34
C TYR A 179 -12.61 2.01 0.83
N ASN A 180 -12.13 0.93 1.44
CA ASN A 180 -12.77 0.31 2.60
C ASN A 180 -12.88 1.30 3.77
N ALA A 181 -11.83 2.07 4.03
CA ALA A 181 -11.85 3.11 5.06
C ALA A 181 -12.89 4.21 4.78
N GLU A 182 -13.04 4.64 3.52
CA GLU A 182 -14.05 5.63 3.14
C GLU A 182 -15.47 5.05 3.20
N THR A 183 -15.66 3.79 2.80
CA THR A 183 -16.97 3.13 2.91
C THR A 183 -17.39 2.93 4.36
N GLU A 184 -16.47 2.57 5.26
CA GLU A 184 -16.75 2.48 6.71
C GLU A 184 -17.07 3.86 7.29
N ARG A 185 -16.34 4.91 6.87
CA ARG A 185 -16.66 6.29 7.23
C ARG A 185 -18.06 6.69 6.78
N ALA A 186 -18.42 6.38 5.53
CA ALA A 186 -19.75 6.66 4.98
C ALA A 186 -20.84 5.89 5.74
N ARG A 187 -20.65 4.59 6.00
CA ARG A 187 -21.57 3.78 6.83
C ARG A 187 -21.76 4.38 8.22
N LYS A 188 -20.68 4.79 8.88
CA LYS A 188 -20.75 5.43 10.20
C LYS A 188 -21.53 6.74 10.16
N LEU A 189 -21.36 7.55 9.12
CA LEU A 189 -22.13 8.78 8.93
C LEU A 189 -23.63 8.51 8.71
N VAL A 190 -23.98 7.50 7.92
CA VAL A 190 -25.37 7.05 7.74
C VAL A 190 -25.96 6.59 9.06
N GLN A 191 -25.21 5.78 9.83
CA GLN A 191 -25.65 5.31 11.13
C GLN A 191 -25.88 6.45 12.13
N LEU A 192 -24.96 7.41 12.21
CA LEU A 192 -25.08 8.60 13.06
C LEU A 192 -26.21 9.54 12.62
N ARG A 193 -26.52 9.59 11.32
CA ARG A 193 -27.68 10.28 10.77
C ARG A 193 -28.96 9.61 11.24
N ASN A 194 -29.04 8.29 11.18
CA ASN A 194 -30.20 7.53 11.66
C ASN A 194 -30.40 7.68 13.19
N GLU A 195 -29.33 7.99 13.94
CA GLU A 195 -29.38 8.31 15.37
C GLU A 195 -29.72 9.76 15.73
N ASN A 196 -29.93 10.65 14.75
CA ASN A 196 -30.07 12.10 14.98
C ASN A 196 -28.92 12.73 15.80
N ARG A 197 -27.67 12.26 15.62
CA ARG A 197 -26.48 12.76 16.35
C ARG A 197 -25.37 13.31 15.44
N ALA A 198 -25.72 13.82 14.26
CA ALA A 198 -24.74 14.36 13.32
C ALA A 198 -24.32 15.80 13.70
N SER A 199 -23.10 15.97 14.22
CA SER A 199 -22.40 17.27 14.34
C SER A 199 -21.15 17.28 13.47
N TRP A 200 -20.78 18.44 12.91
CA TRP A 200 -19.56 18.65 12.12
C TRP A 200 -18.28 18.21 12.85
N THR A 201 -18.24 18.31 14.17
CA THR A 201 -17.11 17.86 15.01
C THR A 201 -16.86 16.35 14.92
N ASN A 202 -17.88 15.55 14.57
CA ASN A 202 -17.79 14.09 14.46
C ASN A 202 -17.18 13.62 13.12
N GLN A 203 -16.93 14.54 12.17
CA GLN A 203 -16.38 14.24 10.84
C GLN A 203 -14.85 14.33 10.76
N ILE A 204 -14.23 14.99 11.73
CA ILE A 204 -12.77 15.09 11.88
C ILE A 204 -12.30 13.79 12.52
N LYS A 205 -11.25 13.17 11.96
CA LYS A 205 -10.62 11.97 12.51
C LYS A 205 -10.21 12.24 13.96
N GLU A 206 -11.05 11.87 14.92
CA GLU A 206 -10.65 11.82 16.32
C GLU A 206 -9.47 10.85 16.42
N SER A 207 -8.38 11.31 17.00
CA SER A 207 -7.21 10.49 17.33
C SER A 207 -7.68 9.32 18.18
N LYS A 208 -7.80 8.13 17.58
CA LYS A 208 -8.11 6.81 18.17
C LYS A 208 -8.48 6.89 19.67
N LYS A 209 -9.60 7.54 20.00
CA LYS A 209 -10.28 7.23 21.24
C LYS A 209 -11.03 5.96 20.91
N ASN A 210 -10.86 4.92 21.72
CA ASN A 210 -11.61 3.68 21.64
C ASN A 210 -13.09 4.01 21.85
N VAL A 211 -13.74 4.56 20.83
CA VAL A 211 -15.18 4.70 20.80
C VAL A 211 -15.67 3.31 20.46
N SER A 212 -16.07 2.59 21.52
CA SER A 212 -16.97 1.45 21.44
C SER A 212 -17.84 1.58 20.19
N LYS A 213 -17.59 0.74 19.18
CA LYS A 213 -18.63 0.46 18.15
C LYS A 213 -19.90 0.21 18.95
N ARG A 214 -21.05 0.75 18.50
CA ARG A 214 -22.36 0.50 19.11
C ARG A 214 -22.39 -0.96 19.56
N LYS A 215 -22.43 -1.18 20.88
CA LYS A 215 -22.78 -2.49 21.41
C LYS A 215 -24.22 -2.66 20.95
N SER A 216 -24.47 -3.53 19.97
CA SER A 216 -25.84 -4.00 19.79
C SER A 216 -26.34 -4.44 21.16
N ASN A 217 -27.57 -4.09 21.52
CA ASN A 217 -28.06 -4.35 22.87
C ASN A 217 -28.34 -5.85 23.09
N ASN A 218 -28.30 -6.65 22.03
CA ASN A 218 -28.66 -8.06 22.04
C ASN A 218 -27.64 -8.92 21.28
N TRP A 219 -27.34 -10.10 21.82
CA TRP A 219 -26.52 -11.14 21.20
C TRP A 219 -27.09 -11.64 19.87
N MET A 220 -28.42 -11.64 19.72
CA MET A 220 -29.09 -12.06 18.48
C MET A 220 -28.74 -11.16 17.29
N GLU A 221 -28.66 -9.86 17.50
CA GLU A 221 -28.26 -8.88 16.48
C GLU A 221 -26.78 -9.06 16.09
N ARG A 222 -25.90 -9.38 17.06
CA ARG A 222 -24.46 -9.66 16.77
C ARG A 222 -24.25 -10.93 15.97
N LEU A 223 -25.15 -11.89 16.12
CA LEU A 223 -25.10 -13.16 15.38
C LEU A 223 -25.86 -13.09 14.05
N GLY A 224 -26.50 -11.97 13.72
CA GLY A 224 -27.32 -11.83 12.49
C GLY A 224 -28.57 -12.71 12.50
N ILE A 225 -29.15 -12.95 13.68
CA ILE A 225 -30.38 -13.74 13.85
C ILE A 225 -31.63 -12.85 13.74
N LEU A 226 -31.52 -11.58 14.15
CA LEU A 226 -32.51 -10.56 13.89
C LEU A 226 -31.97 -9.69 12.76
N ASP A 227 -32.66 -9.71 11.61
CA ASP A 227 -32.51 -8.67 10.59
C ASP A 227 -33.30 -7.44 11.03
N ASP A 228 -32.78 -6.23 10.76
CA ASP A 228 -33.43 -4.94 11.00
C ASP A 228 -34.65 -4.72 10.05
N GLU A 229 -35.48 -5.74 9.82
CA GLU A 229 -36.72 -5.65 9.06
C GLU A 229 -37.94 -5.86 9.97
N GLU A 230 -38.31 -4.79 10.69
CA GLU A 230 -39.72 -4.39 10.94
C GLU A 230 -39.83 -2.88 11.18
#